data_AF-A0A016TLT5-F1
#
_entry.id   AF-A0A016TLT5-F1
#
_cell.length_a   1.000
_cell.length_b   1.000
_cell.length_c   1.000
_cell.angle_alpha   90.00
_cell.angle_beta   90.00
_cell.angle_gamma   90.00
#
_symmetry.space_group_name_H-M   'P 1'
#
loop_
_entity.id
_entity.type
_entity.pdbx_description
1 polymer ?
#
loop_
_entity_poly.entity_id
_entity_poly.type
_entity_poly.pdbx_seq_one_letter_code
_entity_poly.pdbx_strand_id
1 'polypeptide(L)'
;MPVPVANGNEWVPGTIAIKEDGGVAGEQLDRIPRHLFVRRFDLFCFCFAMVTYCFDIISDVITAAFHYYDDRAVACLFILLLSVVPSVVLNAVSFAWICDDNYSKAKAVKSRGNQPNGEDERESYFNHALLCIFQIGPLWWYYKALVHGIHFRMESDPIKRRKHFCRMIEAERDATLLRFFEGFLESAPQLIIQGNILSEYLWWHFNEANSIFELPRWVYVQLISMALSLLSVCWSISIQHRSLRMVRPDKVNMHPHESVLQLIWRFSTVASRFIVIVLSVSSYEFKVVPPLVLHFLVSMAHIKALQALNIPSRGLEEGLTLINAAIHTFTPFNMADGPTRWRYAAAYTVEAIEAILFFTFWMRDNSIQFPYKKEAAVLSGVLFVIGTYLSMIHI
;
A
#
# COMPACT_ATOMS: atom_id res chain seq x y z
N MET A 1 26.95 64.96 -42.88
CA MET A 1 28.26 64.28 -42.74
C MET A 1 28.01 62.84 -42.27
N PRO A 2 28.83 61.86 -42.67
CA PRO A 2 28.41 60.74 -43.53
C PRO A 2 28.20 59.35 -42.85
N VAL A 3 27.49 58.51 -43.63
CA VAL A 3 27.31 57.03 -43.74
C VAL A 3 28.67 56.25 -43.55
N PRO A 4 28.80 54.93 -43.21
CA PRO A 4 28.02 53.72 -43.61
C PRO A 4 27.79 52.61 -42.54
N VAL A 5 26.75 51.78 -42.61
CA VAL A 5 26.57 50.51 -43.38
C VAL A 5 27.73 49.50 -43.22
N ALA A 6 27.43 48.39 -42.54
CA ALA A 6 28.00 47.08 -42.87
C ALA A 6 26.91 46.01 -42.70
N ASN A 7 26.46 45.51 -43.84
CA ASN A 7 25.67 44.30 -44.01
C ASN A 7 26.48 43.08 -43.56
N GLY A 8 25.78 42.11 -42.98
CA GLY A 8 26.26 40.76 -42.76
C GLY A 8 25.07 39.82 -42.69
N ASN A 9 24.49 39.53 -43.87
CA ASN A 9 23.54 38.45 -44.07
C ASN A 9 24.18 37.13 -43.65
N GLU A 10 23.54 36.37 -42.77
CA GLU A 10 23.43 34.92 -42.93
C GLU A 10 22.06 34.44 -42.46
N TRP A 11 21.46 33.62 -43.31
CA TRP A 11 20.06 33.22 -43.32
C TRP A 11 19.77 32.04 -42.36
N VAL A 12 18.77 32.21 -41.47
CA VAL A 12 17.49 31.46 -41.26
C VAL A 12 17.51 29.94 -41.66
N PRO A 13 16.97 28.96 -40.88
CA PRO A 13 15.58 28.98 -40.39
C PRO A 13 15.26 28.31 -39.03
N GLY A 14 14.14 28.75 -38.42
CA GLY A 14 13.48 27.97 -37.37
C GLY A 14 12.53 28.68 -36.42
N THR A 15 11.94 29.82 -36.76
CA THR A 15 10.83 30.38 -35.98
C THR A 15 9.59 29.52 -36.18
N ILE A 16 9.19 28.77 -35.15
CA ILE A 16 7.77 28.40 -34.97
C ILE A 16 7.23 29.35 -33.91
N ALA A 17 6.64 30.43 -34.41
CA ALA A 17 5.73 31.26 -33.65
C ALA A 17 4.55 30.38 -33.20
N ILE A 18 4.41 30.20 -31.89
CA ILE A 18 3.19 29.60 -31.33
C ILE A 18 2.13 30.70 -31.39
N LYS A 19 1.29 30.60 -32.41
CA LYS A 19 0.09 31.37 -32.57
C LYS A 19 -0.86 30.99 -31.43
N GLU A 20 -1.23 31.98 -30.63
CA GLU A 20 -2.36 31.88 -29.70
C GLU A 20 -3.63 31.66 -30.52
N ASP A 21 -4.07 30.40 -30.60
CA ASP A 21 -5.43 30.07 -31.03
C ASP A 21 -6.26 29.86 -29.77
N GLY A 22 -7.25 30.75 -29.60
CA GLY A 22 -8.19 30.75 -28.50
C GLY A 22 -9.10 29.52 -28.48
N GLY A 23 -9.46 29.11 -27.27
CA GLY A 23 -10.38 28.02 -26.99
C GLY A 23 -9.72 27.00 -26.06
N VAL A 24 -10.34 26.79 -24.89
CA VAL A 24 -9.93 25.87 -23.81
C VAL A 24 -8.89 26.44 -22.82
N ALA A 25 -9.18 27.63 -22.30
CA ALA A 25 -8.73 28.02 -20.98
C ALA A 25 -9.66 27.36 -19.93
N GLY A 26 -9.42 26.08 -19.66
CA GLY A 26 -10.28 25.33 -18.74
C GLY A 26 -10.02 23.82 -18.68
N GLU A 27 -8.76 23.38 -18.80
CA GLU A 27 -8.37 22.01 -18.43
C GLU A 27 -6.83 21.94 -18.31
N GLN A 28 -6.32 22.67 -17.32
CA GLN A 28 -4.91 22.66 -16.93
C GLN A 28 -4.73 21.86 -15.62
N LEU A 29 -5.56 20.83 -15.43
CA LEU A 29 -5.48 19.84 -14.36
C LEU A 29 -5.04 18.51 -14.99
N ASP A 30 -3.99 17.93 -14.42
CA ASP A 30 -3.35 16.66 -14.78
C ASP A 30 -2.58 16.64 -16.10
N ARG A 31 -1.39 17.26 -16.07
CA ARG A 31 -0.37 17.06 -17.09
C ARG A 31 0.13 15.60 -17.00
N ILE A 32 -0.52 14.67 -17.68
CA ILE A 32 -0.04 13.29 -17.85
C ILE A 32 1.36 13.30 -18.50
N PRO A 33 2.28 12.36 -18.17
CA PRO A 33 3.62 12.31 -18.76
C PRO A 33 3.58 12.35 -20.30
N ARG A 34 4.48 13.13 -20.91
CA ARG A 34 4.59 13.27 -22.38
C ARG A 34 4.95 11.96 -23.08
N HIS A 35 5.67 11.07 -22.38
CA HIS A 35 6.00 9.74 -22.86
C HIS A 35 5.19 8.69 -22.09
N LEU A 36 4.18 8.15 -22.78
CA LEU A 36 3.33 7.08 -22.27
C LEU A 36 4.03 5.75 -22.54
N PHE A 37 4.44 5.03 -21.49
CA PHE A 37 5.11 3.74 -21.63
C PHE A 37 4.59 2.75 -20.58
N VAL A 38 4.14 1.60 -21.05
CA VAL A 38 3.69 0.46 -20.23
C VAL A 38 4.63 -0.72 -20.50
N ARG A 39 5.33 -1.15 -19.46
CA ARG A 39 6.26 -2.29 -19.49
C ARG A 39 5.49 -3.59 -19.36
N ARG A 40 6.05 -4.67 -19.92
CA ARG A 40 5.58 -6.04 -19.64
C ARG A 40 5.65 -6.39 -18.15
N PHE A 41 6.59 -5.78 -17.43
CA PHE A 41 6.70 -5.89 -15.98
C PHE A 41 5.48 -5.31 -15.25
N ASP A 42 4.88 -4.23 -15.76
CA ASP A 42 3.66 -3.65 -15.16
C ASP A 42 2.50 -4.65 -15.27
N LEU A 43 2.31 -5.27 -16.43
CA LEU A 43 1.32 -6.33 -16.65
C LEU A 43 1.57 -7.57 -15.77
N PHE A 44 2.83 -7.99 -15.63
CA PHE A 44 3.21 -9.08 -14.73
C PHE A 44 2.84 -8.77 -13.28
N CYS A 45 3.06 -7.53 -12.82
CA CYS A 45 2.70 -7.11 -11.47
C CYS A 45 1.19 -7.16 -11.22
N PHE A 46 0.36 -6.86 -12.21
CA PHE A 46 -1.10 -7.01 -12.09
C PHE A 46 -1.51 -8.48 -11.92
N CYS A 47 -0.99 -9.37 -12.78
CA CYS A 47 -1.25 -10.80 -12.65
C CYS A 47 -0.75 -11.37 -11.31
N PHE A 48 0.45 -10.97 -10.91
CA PHE A 48 1.04 -11.39 -9.63
C PHE A 48 0.18 -10.90 -8.45
N ALA A 49 -0.25 -9.63 -8.46
CA ALA A 49 -1.10 -9.07 -7.40
C ALA A 49 -2.45 -9.80 -7.28
N MET A 50 -3.07 -10.17 -8.41
CA MET A 50 -4.29 -10.98 -8.40
C MET A 50 -4.07 -12.37 -7.77
N VAL A 51 -2.96 -13.03 -8.13
CA VAL A 51 -2.62 -14.34 -7.58
C VAL A 51 -2.34 -14.26 -6.07
N THR A 52 -1.58 -13.25 -5.62
CA THR A 52 -1.31 -13.06 -4.19
C THR A 52 -2.58 -12.75 -3.39
N TYR A 53 -3.51 -11.98 -3.96
CA TYR A 53 -4.80 -11.71 -3.33
C TYR A 53 -5.62 -13.00 -3.13
N CYS A 54 -5.67 -13.87 -4.14
CA CYS A 54 -6.33 -15.17 -3.99
C CYS A 54 -5.65 -16.04 -2.91
N PHE A 55 -4.32 -16.01 -2.84
CA PHE A 55 -3.58 -16.74 -1.81
C PHE A 55 -3.86 -16.23 -0.39
N ASP A 56 -4.02 -14.91 -0.21
CA ASP A 56 -4.38 -14.33 1.08
C ASP A 56 -5.74 -14.86 1.56
N ILE A 57 -6.78 -14.76 0.73
CA ILE A 57 -8.13 -15.29 1.05
C ILE A 57 -8.06 -16.78 1.42
N ILE A 58 -7.35 -17.58 0.62
CA ILE A 58 -7.22 -19.02 0.88
C ILE A 58 -6.48 -19.26 2.20
N SER A 59 -5.40 -18.52 2.46
CA SER A 59 -4.60 -18.62 3.69
C SER A 59 -5.43 -18.29 4.92
N ASP A 60 -6.28 -17.26 4.86
CA ASP A 60 -7.12 -16.83 5.97
C ASP A 60 -8.21 -17.87 6.28
N VAL A 61 -8.86 -18.42 5.24
CA VAL A 61 -9.83 -19.52 5.39
C VAL A 61 -9.19 -20.77 5.98
N ILE A 62 -8.02 -21.16 5.47
CA ILE A 62 -7.27 -22.31 6.01
C ILE A 62 -6.91 -22.09 7.47
N THR A 63 -6.41 -20.89 7.81
CA THR A 63 -5.99 -20.58 9.18
C THR A 63 -7.19 -20.60 10.14
N ALA A 64 -8.32 -20.02 9.74
CA ALA A 64 -9.56 -20.07 10.51
C ALA A 64 -10.06 -21.52 10.72
N ALA A 65 -10.00 -22.36 9.68
CA ALA A 65 -10.39 -23.76 9.77
C ALA A 65 -9.52 -24.54 10.76
N PHE A 66 -8.19 -24.34 10.75
CA PHE A 66 -7.30 -24.97 11.73
C PHE A 66 -7.64 -24.58 13.17
N HIS A 67 -7.89 -23.29 13.44
CA HIS A 67 -8.30 -22.86 14.78
C HIS A 67 -9.66 -23.40 15.20
N TYR A 68 -10.58 -23.62 14.25
CA TYR A 68 -11.86 -24.26 14.51
C TYR A 68 -11.70 -25.74 14.91
N TYR A 69 -10.88 -26.50 14.19
CA TYR A 69 -10.66 -27.92 14.48
C TYR A 69 -9.89 -28.17 15.79
N ASP A 70 -9.06 -27.22 16.23
CA ASP A 70 -8.31 -27.31 17.48
C ASP A 70 -9.08 -26.73 18.70
N ASP A 71 -10.41 -26.58 18.60
CA ASP A 71 -11.29 -26.01 19.65
C ASP A 71 -10.92 -24.60 20.13
N ARG A 72 -10.15 -23.84 19.33
CA ARG A 72 -9.75 -22.45 19.62
C ARG A 72 -10.79 -21.47 19.06
N ALA A 73 -12.02 -21.57 19.56
CA ALA A 73 -13.17 -20.81 19.06
C ALA A 73 -12.96 -19.29 19.08
N VAL A 74 -12.30 -18.76 20.10
CA VAL A 74 -12.02 -17.32 20.24
C VAL A 74 -11.05 -16.82 19.15
N ALA A 75 -9.96 -17.54 18.91
CA ALA A 75 -9.00 -17.20 17.86
C ALA A 75 -9.64 -17.28 16.47
N CYS A 76 -10.43 -18.33 16.22
CA CYS A 76 -11.20 -18.49 14.99
C CYS A 76 -12.16 -17.31 14.77
N LEU A 77 -12.92 -16.92 15.80
CA LEU A 77 -13.83 -15.78 15.72
C LEU A 77 -13.10 -14.47 15.38
N PHE A 78 -11.97 -14.20 16.03
CA PHE A 78 -11.20 -12.97 15.75
C PHE A 78 -10.62 -12.94 14.34
N ILE A 79 -10.07 -14.05 13.85
CA ILE A 79 -9.53 -14.14 12.49
C ILE A 79 -10.65 -13.93 11.46
N LEU A 80 -11.79 -14.60 11.64
CA LEU A 80 -12.94 -14.42 10.75
C LEU A 80 -13.50 -12.99 10.80
N LEU A 81 -13.59 -12.39 11.99
CA LEU A 81 -14.05 -11.00 12.13
C LEU A 81 -13.12 -10.03 11.42
N LEU A 82 -11.80 -10.19 11.61
CA LEU A 82 -10.78 -9.34 10.99
C LEU A 82 -10.63 -9.56 9.49
N SER A 83 -11.07 -10.70 8.96
CA SER A 83 -11.12 -10.92 7.51
C SER A 83 -12.42 -10.39 6.89
N VAL A 84 -13.57 -10.72 7.47
CA VAL A 84 -14.87 -10.38 6.89
C VAL A 84 -15.18 -8.88 6.99
N VAL A 85 -14.92 -8.24 8.14
CA VAL A 85 -15.32 -6.83 8.35
C VAL A 85 -14.57 -5.87 7.41
N PRO A 86 -13.23 -5.89 7.32
CA PRO A 86 -12.50 -5.08 6.36
C PRO A 86 -12.91 -5.37 4.92
N SER A 87 -13.09 -6.64 4.57
CA SER A 87 -13.52 -7.02 3.22
C SER A 87 -14.88 -6.39 2.86
N VAL A 88 -15.86 -6.39 3.77
CA VAL A 88 -17.15 -5.72 3.55
C VAL A 88 -16.98 -4.21 3.35
N VAL A 89 -16.17 -3.55 4.19
CA VAL A 89 -15.92 -2.11 4.08
C VAL A 89 -15.26 -1.76 2.75
N LEU A 90 -14.25 -2.52 2.33
CA LEU A 90 -13.51 -2.27 1.09
C LEU A 90 -14.35 -2.55 -0.15
N ASN A 91 -15.17 -3.59 -0.14
CA ASN A 91 -16.11 -3.85 -1.23
C ASN A 91 -17.20 -2.77 -1.30
N ALA A 92 -17.64 -2.20 -0.18
CA ALA A 92 -18.55 -1.05 -0.18
C ALA A 92 -17.89 0.20 -0.79
N VAL A 93 -16.62 0.47 -0.49
CA VAL A 93 -15.84 1.57 -1.09
C VAL A 93 -15.66 1.32 -2.60
N SER A 94 -15.30 0.11 -3.00
CA SER A 94 -15.19 -0.29 -4.42
C SER A 94 -16.50 -0.05 -5.19
N PHE A 95 -17.63 -0.44 -4.59
CA PHE A 95 -18.94 -0.21 -5.19
C PHE A 95 -19.27 1.28 -5.32
N ALA A 96 -18.92 2.08 -4.31
CA ALA A 96 -19.12 3.54 -4.34
C ALA A 96 -18.33 4.20 -5.48
N TRP A 97 -17.09 3.77 -5.73
CA TRP A 97 -16.29 4.28 -6.86
C TRP A 97 -16.91 3.97 -8.22
N ILE A 98 -17.51 2.79 -8.40
CA ILE A 98 -18.21 2.48 -9.65
C ILE A 98 -19.49 3.26 -9.83
N CYS A 99 -20.20 3.56 -8.74
CA CYS A 99 -21.34 4.46 -8.79
C CYS A 99 -20.91 5.85 -9.26
N ASP A 100 -19.79 6.36 -8.75
CA ASP A 100 -19.24 7.65 -9.16
C ASP A 100 -18.74 7.66 -10.62
N ASP A 101 -18.05 6.59 -11.06
CA ASP A 101 -17.63 6.40 -12.46
C ASP A 101 -18.83 6.39 -13.42
N ASN A 102 -19.87 5.63 -13.10
CA ASN A 102 -21.08 5.53 -13.92
C ASN A 102 -21.85 6.86 -13.94
N TYR A 103 -21.93 7.56 -12.81
CA TYR A 103 -22.52 8.89 -12.73
C TYR A 103 -21.77 9.91 -13.59
N SER A 104 -20.43 9.91 -13.51
CA SER A 104 -19.55 10.77 -14.31
C SER A 104 -19.68 10.50 -15.80
N LYS A 105 -19.71 9.22 -16.21
CA LYS A 105 -20.00 8.82 -17.61
C LYS A 105 -21.38 9.29 -18.06
N ALA A 106 -22.41 9.14 -17.23
CA ALA A 106 -23.76 9.58 -17.57
C ALA A 106 -23.85 11.10 -17.77
N LYS A 107 -23.14 11.88 -16.94
CA LYS A 107 -23.03 13.33 -17.09
C LYS A 107 -22.28 13.72 -18.37
N ALA A 108 -21.17 13.05 -18.68
CA ALA A 108 -20.39 13.29 -19.90
C ALA A 108 -21.21 13.03 -21.19
N VAL A 109 -22.02 11.96 -21.21
CA VAL A 109 -22.93 11.66 -22.32
C VAL A 109 -23.99 12.75 -22.47
N LYS A 110 -24.62 13.19 -21.37
CA LYS A 110 -25.60 14.28 -21.40
C LYS A 110 -24.99 15.59 -21.93
N SER A 111 -23.74 15.91 -21.57
CA SER A 111 -23.05 17.11 -22.05
C SER A 111 -22.66 17.08 -23.54
N ARG A 112 -22.47 15.89 -24.14
CA ARG A 112 -22.07 15.76 -25.55
C ARG A 112 -23.24 15.83 -26.54
N GLY A 113 -24.48 15.86 -26.07
CA GLY A 113 -25.66 15.77 -26.94
C GLY A 113 -25.80 14.39 -27.58
N ASN A 114 -26.94 14.16 -28.21
CA ASN A 114 -27.45 12.85 -28.66
C ASN A 114 -26.67 12.24 -29.87
N GLN A 115 -25.35 12.10 -29.80
CA GLN A 115 -24.56 11.35 -30.78
C GLN A 115 -24.53 9.85 -30.41
N PRO A 116 -25.02 8.93 -31.27
CA PRO A 116 -25.25 7.54 -30.91
C PRO A 116 -24.03 6.60 -31.08
N ASN A 117 -22.79 7.10 -31.06
CA ASN A 117 -21.60 6.29 -31.40
C ASN A 117 -20.72 5.87 -30.22
N GLY A 118 -21.22 5.90 -28.99
CA GLY A 118 -20.54 5.26 -27.86
C GLY A 118 -21.23 3.95 -27.54
N GLU A 119 -20.52 2.82 -27.62
CA GLU A 119 -20.91 1.61 -26.87
C GLU A 119 -21.24 2.03 -25.43
N ASP A 120 -22.33 1.52 -24.86
CA ASP A 120 -22.73 1.83 -23.49
C ASP A 120 -21.70 1.20 -22.54
N GLU A 121 -20.57 1.89 -22.33
CA GLU A 121 -19.45 1.49 -21.45
C GLU A 121 -19.84 1.57 -19.95
N ARG A 122 -21.14 1.61 -19.64
CA ARG A 122 -21.67 1.62 -18.27
C ARG A 122 -21.62 0.20 -17.72
N GLU A 123 -21.00 0.07 -16.56
CA GLU A 123 -20.91 -1.24 -15.90
C GLU A 123 -22.24 -1.54 -15.20
N SER A 124 -22.73 -2.78 -15.32
CA SER A 124 -23.96 -3.22 -14.66
C SER A 124 -23.79 -3.22 -13.15
N TYR A 125 -24.58 -2.40 -12.45
CA TYR A 125 -24.60 -2.33 -10.98
C TYR A 125 -24.82 -3.69 -10.33
N PHE A 126 -25.66 -4.53 -10.94
CA PHE A 126 -25.97 -5.86 -10.41
C PHE A 126 -24.74 -6.78 -10.43
N ASN A 127 -24.01 -6.80 -11.54
CA ASN A 127 -22.80 -7.62 -11.65
C ASN A 127 -21.72 -7.16 -10.68
N HIS A 128 -21.59 -5.85 -10.48
CA HIS A 128 -20.60 -5.34 -9.54
C HIS A 128 -21.00 -5.53 -8.07
N ALA A 129 -22.28 -5.39 -7.75
CA ALA A 129 -22.80 -5.76 -6.43
C ALA A 129 -22.54 -7.24 -6.13
N LEU A 130 -22.71 -8.13 -7.12
CA LEU A 130 -22.40 -9.55 -7.00
C LEU A 130 -20.90 -9.78 -6.75
N LEU A 131 -20.02 -9.10 -7.49
CA LEU A 131 -18.56 -9.16 -7.26
C LEU A 131 -18.16 -8.67 -5.87
N CYS A 132 -18.82 -7.62 -5.38
CA CYS A 132 -18.62 -7.08 -4.03
C CYS A 132 -19.09 -8.06 -2.94
N ILE A 133 -20.21 -8.77 -3.18
CA ILE A 133 -20.72 -9.81 -2.27
C ILE A 133 -19.74 -10.98 -2.18
N PHE A 134 -19.14 -11.39 -3.31
CA PHE A 134 -18.14 -12.45 -3.33
C PHE A 134 -16.73 -12.02 -2.89
N GLN A 135 -16.57 -10.77 -2.43
CA GLN A 135 -15.27 -10.23 -2.01
C GLN A 135 -14.21 -10.21 -3.13
N ILE A 136 -14.63 -9.99 -4.38
CA ILE A 136 -13.78 -9.99 -5.58
C ILE A 136 -13.49 -8.55 -6.06
N GLY A 137 -13.93 -7.52 -5.32
CA GLY A 137 -13.77 -6.10 -5.69
C GLY A 137 -12.34 -5.73 -6.14
N PRO A 138 -11.29 -5.97 -5.34
CA PRO A 138 -9.91 -5.68 -5.72
C PRO A 138 -9.45 -6.39 -7.02
N LEU A 139 -9.87 -7.65 -7.23
CA LEU A 139 -9.55 -8.41 -8.43
C LEU A 139 -10.16 -7.79 -9.69
N TRP A 140 -11.36 -7.21 -9.59
CA TRP A 140 -11.99 -6.52 -10.71
C TRP A 140 -11.15 -5.34 -11.20
N TRP A 141 -10.63 -4.54 -10.27
CA TRP A 141 -9.82 -3.37 -10.61
C TRP A 141 -8.48 -3.77 -11.23
N TYR A 142 -7.81 -4.81 -10.70
CA TYR A 142 -6.60 -5.36 -11.33
C TYR A 142 -6.87 -5.92 -12.73
N TYR A 143 -8.01 -6.60 -12.92
CA TYR A 143 -8.42 -7.07 -14.23
C TYR A 143 -8.64 -5.91 -15.21
N LYS A 144 -9.33 -4.84 -14.80
CA LYS A 144 -9.57 -3.65 -15.62
C LYS A 144 -8.26 -2.94 -15.99
N ALA A 145 -7.34 -2.80 -15.05
CA ALA A 145 -6.00 -2.29 -15.30
C ALA A 145 -5.23 -3.16 -16.31
N LEU A 146 -5.26 -4.49 -16.16
CA LEU A 146 -4.62 -5.44 -17.07
C LEU A 146 -5.19 -5.35 -18.49
N VAL A 147 -6.51 -5.35 -18.64
CA VAL A 147 -7.18 -5.25 -19.95
C VAL A 147 -6.81 -3.95 -20.65
N HIS A 148 -6.89 -2.81 -19.95
CA HIS A 148 -6.51 -1.52 -20.54
C HIS A 148 -5.02 -1.42 -20.83
N GLY A 149 -4.16 -2.05 -20.03
CA GLY A 149 -2.73 -2.17 -20.30
C GLY A 149 -2.41 -3.00 -21.55
N ILE A 150 -3.18 -4.07 -21.82
CA ILE A 150 -3.06 -4.86 -23.05
C ILE A 150 -3.54 -4.04 -24.26
N HIS A 151 -4.71 -3.41 -24.17
CA HIS A 151 -5.25 -2.56 -25.25
C HIS A 151 -4.32 -1.40 -25.57
N PHE A 152 -3.70 -0.76 -24.57
CA PHE A 152 -2.68 0.27 -24.78
C PHE A 152 -1.52 -0.21 -25.67
N ARG A 153 -1.12 -1.48 -25.55
CA ARG A 153 -0.02 -2.06 -26.33
C ARG A 153 -0.42 -2.52 -27.73
N MET A 154 -1.70 -2.81 -27.94
CA MET A 154 -2.23 -3.23 -29.24
C MET A 154 -2.69 -2.04 -30.09
N GLU A 155 -3.05 -0.93 -29.44
CA GLU A 155 -3.61 0.24 -30.11
C GLU A 155 -2.53 1.08 -30.81
N SER A 156 -2.80 1.41 -32.07
CA SER A 156 -1.91 2.21 -32.91
C SER A 156 -2.28 3.70 -32.91
N ASP A 157 -3.57 4.01 -32.67
CA ASP A 157 -4.07 5.39 -32.61
C ASP A 157 -3.58 6.10 -31.33
N PRO A 158 -2.87 7.25 -31.43
CA PRO A 158 -2.34 7.97 -30.27
C PRO A 158 -3.43 8.46 -29.30
N ILE A 159 -4.62 8.82 -29.79
CA ILE A 159 -5.72 9.35 -28.97
C ILE A 159 -6.32 8.22 -28.14
N LYS A 160 -6.68 7.11 -28.79
CA LYS A 160 -7.21 5.92 -28.10
C LYS A 160 -6.20 5.30 -27.17
N ARG A 161 -4.93 5.25 -27.57
CA ARG A 161 -3.82 4.79 -26.72
C ARG A 161 -3.70 5.62 -25.45
N ARG A 162 -3.78 6.96 -25.53
CA ARG A 162 -3.78 7.82 -24.34
C ARG A 162 -5.00 7.56 -23.44
N LYS A 163 -6.19 7.37 -24.03
CA LYS A 163 -7.41 7.01 -23.28
C LYS A 163 -7.24 5.70 -22.50
N HIS A 164 -6.69 4.65 -23.13
CA HIS A 164 -6.42 3.37 -22.46
C HIS A 164 -5.39 3.50 -21.33
N PHE A 165 -4.36 4.33 -21.51
CA PHE A 165 -3.38 4.60 -20.47
C PHE A 165 -3.99 5.28 -19.24
N CYS A 166 -4.85 6.28 -19.42
CA CYS A 166 -5.50 6.97 -18.31
C CYS A 166 -6.38 6.00 -17.51
N ARG A 167 -7.21 5.21 -18.21
CA ARG A 167 -8.07 4.21 -17.59
C ARG A 167 -7.29 3.11 -16.86
N MET A 168 -6.13 2.73 -17.40
CA MET A 168 -5.24 1.78 -16.74
C MET A 168 -4.72 2.35 -15.42
N ILE A 169 -4.23 3.60 -15.42
CA ILE A 169 -3.72 4.26 -14.21
C ILE A 169 -4.81 4.46 -13.17
N GLU A 170 -6.00 4.90 -13.58
CA GLU A 170 -7.15 5.05 -12.68
C GLU A 170 -7.50 3.72 -12.01
N ALA A 171 -7.66 2.65 -12.81
CA ALA A 171 -7.96 1.32 -12.28
C ALA A 171 -6.83 0.75 -11.42
N GLU A 172 -5.57 1.00 -11.77
CA GLU A 172 -4.42 0.59 -10.96
C GLU A 172 -4.42 1.32 -9.63
N ARG A 173 -4.59 2.65 -9.61
CA ARG A 173 -4.66 3.47 -8.38
C ARG A 173 -5.73 2.92 -7.44
N ASP A 174 -6.90 2.62 -7.95
CA ASP A 174 -8.03 2.16 -7.15
C ASP A 174 -7.78 0.73 -6.64
N ALA A 175 -7.23 -0.16 -7.46
CA ALA A 175 -6.83 -1.52 -7.05
C ALA A 175 -5.77 -1.49 -5.94
N THR A 176 -4.72 -0.70 -6.12
CA THR A 176 -3.60 -0.63 -5.17
C THR A 176 -4.01 0.06 -3.87
N LEU A 177 -4.95 1.00 -3.92
CA LEU A 177 -5.50 1.65 -2.73
C LEU A 177 -6.36 0.69 -1.89
N LEU A 178 -7.25 -0.11 -2.53
CA LEU A 178 -8.02 -1.14 -1.81
C LEU A 178 -7.10 -2.14 -1.13
N ARG A 179 -6.11 -2.64 -1.89
CA ARG A 179 -5.14 -3.61 -1.39
C ARG A 179 -4.28 -3.07 -0.25
N PHE A 180 -3.92 -1.79 -0.32
CA PHE A 180 -3.21 -1.10 0.73
C PHE A 180 -4.05 -1.04 2.02
N PHE A 181 -5.32 -0.64 1.94
CA PHE A 181 -6.18 -0.57 3.11
C PHE A 181 -6.52 -1.94 3.70
N GLU A 182 -6.74 -2.96 2.85
CA GLU A 182 -6.89 -4.35 3.28
C GLU A 182 -5.71 -4.79 4.15
N GLY A 183 -4.48 -4.53 3.70
CA GLY A 183 -3.28 -4.87 4.46
C GLY A 183 -3.25 -4.28 5.88
N PHE A 184 -3.80 -3.08 6.10
CA PHE A 184 -3.82 -2.45 7.44
C PHE A 184 -5.07 -2.73 8.26
N LEU A 185 -6.22 -3.00 7.62
CA LEU A 185 -7.48 -3.27 8.30
C LEU A 185 -7.63 -4.76 8.67
N GLU A 186 -7.13 -5.65 7.82
CA GLU A 186 -7.20 -7.11 7.99
C GLU A 186 -5.84 -7.69 8.38
N SER A 187 -4.86 -7.61 7.47
CA SER A 187 -3.61 -8.37 7.60
C SER A 187 -2.75 -7.93 8.80
N ALA A 188 -2.61 -6.63 9.06
CA ALA A 188 -1.79 -6.12 10.16
C ALA A 188 -2.34 -6.51 11.56
N PRO A 189 -3.63 -6.26 11.90
CA PRO A 189 -4.21 -6.75 13.15
C PRO A 189 -4.16 -8.28 13.27
N GLN A 190 -4.42 -8.99 12.18
CA GLN A 190 -4.38 -10.46 12.16
C GLN A 190 -2.97 -10.99 12.44
N LEU A 191 -1.93 -10.35 11.88
CA LEU A 191 -0.53 -10.70 12.13
C LEU A 191 -0.14 -10.52 13.61
N ILE A 192 -0.70 -9.51 14.29
CA ILE A 192 -0.49 -9.31 15.73
C ILE A 192 -1.12 -10.45 16.54
N ILE A 193 -2.38 -10.80 16.25
CA ILE A 193 -3.10 -11.87 16.95
C ILE A 193 -2.46 -13.24 16.70
N GLN A 194 -2.18 -13.56 15.43
CA GLN A 194 -1.50 -14.80 15.07
C GLN A 194 -0.10 -14.85 15.69
N GLY A 195 0.64 -13.75 15.71
CA GLY A 195 1.94 -13.66 16.37
C GLY A 195 1.85 -13.87 17.87
N ASN A 196 0.82 -13.33 18.53
CA ASN A 196 0.61 -13.49 19.96
C ASN A 196 0.29 -14.95 20.32
N ILE A 197 -0.65 -15.58 19.60
CA ILE A 197 -1.02 -17.00 19.80
C ILE A 197 0.20 -17.91 19.60
N LEU A 198 1.01 -17.63 18.56
CA LEU A 198 2.23 -18.37 18.30
C LEU A 198 3.26 -18.18 19.43
N SER A 199 3.45 -16.94 19.89
CA SER A 199 4.39 -16.61 20.96
C SER A 199 4.02 -17.31 22.27
N GLU A 200 2.74 -17.28 22.65
CA GLU A 200 2.21 -17.95 23.83
C GLU A 200 2.41 -19.47 23.76
N TYR A 201 2.11 -20.08 22.60
CA TYR A 201 2.30 -21.51 22.42
C TYR A 201 3.77 -21.91 22.46
N LEU A 202 4.66 -21.17 21.80
CA LEU A 202 6.11 -21.45 21.82
C LEU A 202 6.66 -21.36 23.25
N TRP A 203 6.17 -20.40 24.04
CA TRP A 203 6.54 -20.27 25.43
C TRP A 203 6.07 -21.48 26.26
N TRP A 204 4.80 -21.86 26.14
CA TRP A 204 4.24 -23.02 26.85
C TRP A 204 4.98 -24.32 26.46
N HIS A 205 5.17 -24.56 25.16
CA HIS A 205 5.83 -25.75 24.65
C HIS A 205 7.29 -25.84 25.11
N PHE A 206 8.02 -24.72 25.10
CA PHE A 206 9.40 -24.70 25.57
C PHE A 206 9.53 -25.04 27.05
N ASN A 207 8.63 -24.54 27.90
CA ASN A 207 8.64 -24.84 29.33
C ASN A 207 8.37 -26.33 29.61
N GLU A 208 7.50 -26.96 28.83
CA GLU A 208 7.16 -28.38 29.00
C GLU A 208 8.23 -29.32 28.41
N ALA A 209 8.63 -29.08 27.16
CA ALA A 209 9.48 -29.99 26.38
C ALA A 209 10.98 -29.66 26.46
N ASN A 210 11.38 -28.53 27.07
CA ASN A 210 12.75 -27.98 27.07
C ASN A 210 13.42 -27.93 25.68
N SER A 211 12.61 -27.91 24.61
CA SER A 211 13.07 -27.88 23.23
C SER A 211 12.06 -27.16 22.35
N ILE A 212 12.52 -26.61 21.22
CA ILE A 212 11.67 -25.99 20.18
C ILE A 212 11.49 -26.94 18.99
N PHE A 213 12.18 -28.08 18.99
CA PHE A 213 12.10 -29.05 17.91
C PHE A 213 10.88 -29.95 18.13
N GLU A 214 10.23 -30.39 17.04
CA GLU A 214 8.97 -31.17 17.05
C GLU A 214 7.67 -30.37 17.28
N LEU A 215 7.52 -29.26 16.57
CA LEU A 215 6.28 -28.48 16.60
C LEU A 215 5.14 -29.20 15.87
N PRO A 216 3.88 -29.05 16.33
CA PRO A 216 2.73 -29.59 15.64
C PRO A 216 2.53 -28.89 14.29
N ARG A 217 1.88 -29.59 13.34
CA ARG A 217 1.68 -29.11 11.96
C ARG A 217 1.05 -27.71 11.88
N TRP A 218 0.12 -27.38 12.77
CA TRP A 218 -0.56 -26.08 12.77
C TRP A 218 0.40 -24.90 13.00
N VAL A 219 1.49 -25.09 13.76
CA VAL A 219 2.49 -24.03 14.00
C VAL A 219 3.22 -23.67 12.69
N TYR A 220 3.58 -24.67 11.89
CA TYR A 220 4.20 -24.45 10.59
C TYR A 220 3.25 -23.73 9.63
N VAL A 221 1.97 -24.14 9.61
CA VAL A 221 0.94 -23.48 8.79
C VAL A 221 0.77 -22.02 9.22
N GLN A 222 0.74 -21.76 10.53
CA GLN A 222 0.61 -20.41 11.08
C GLN A 222 1.82 -19.53 10.76
N LEU A 223 3.05 -20.06 10.87
CA LEU A 223 4.26 -19.35 10.46
C LEU A 223 4.25 -18.98 8.97
N ILE A 224 3.84 -19.90 8.10
CA ILE A 224 3.73 -19.66 6.66
C ILE A 224 2.65 -18.60 6.38
N SER A 225 1.48 -18.73 7.02
CA SER A 225 0.36 -17.79 6.92
C SER A 225 0.78 -16.38 7.35
N MET A 226 1.46 -16.24 8.49
CA MET A 226 2.01 -14.97 8.96
C MET A 226 3.05 -14.38 8.00
N ALA A 227 3.93 -15.21 7.43
CA ALA A 227 4.94 -14.76 6.47
C ALA A 227 4.30 -14.27 5.15
N LEU A 228 3.28 -14.98 4.66
CA LEU A 228 2.52 -14.58 3.47
C LEU A 228 1.75 -13.28 3.73
N SER A 229 1.07 -13.17 4.87
CA SER A 229 0.36 -11.96 5.30
C SER A 229 1.29 -10.75 5.42
N LEU A 230 2.46 -10.91 6.03
CA LEU A 230 3.49 -9.87 6.09
C LEU A 230 4.00 -9.47 4.70
N LEU A 231 4.27 -10.45 3.83
CA LEU A 231 4.70 -10.19 2.45
C LEU A 231 3.61 -9.44 1.67
N SER A 232 2.35 -9.81 1.87
CA SER A 232 1.15 -9.20 1.31
C SER A 232 1.03 -7.72 1.68
N VAL A 233 1.20 -7.36 2.95
CA VAL A 233 1.25 -5.96 3.42
C VAL A 233 2.41 -5.20 2.77
N CYS A 234 3.60 -5.79 2.75
CA CYS A 234 4.79 -5.13 2.19
C CYS A 234 4.69 -4.92 0.67
N TRP A 235 4.07 -5.88 -0.02
CA TRP A 235 3.77 -5.79 -1.43
C TRP A 235 2.75 -4.69 -1.74
N SER A 236 1.67 -4.60 -0.97
CA SER A 236 0.64 -3.57 -1.15
C SER A 236 1.21 -2.16 -0.97
N ILE A 237 2.08 -1.94 0.03
CA ILE A 237 2.77 -0.66 0.22
C ILE A 237 3.69 -0.33 -0.96
N SER A 238 4.44 -1.32 -1.44
CA SER A 238 5.41 -1.14 -2.53
C SER A 238 4.72 -0.81 -3.86
N ILE A 239 3.63 -1.52 -4.17
CA ILE A 239 2.86 -1.29 -5.40
C ILE A 239 2.08 0.03 -5.33
N GLN A 240 1.58 0.42 -4.15
CA GLN A 240 0.93 1.71 -3.96
C GLN A 240 1.90 2.87 -4.17
N HIS A 241 3.12 2.78 -3.61
CA HIS A 241 4.14 3.81 -3.83
C HIS A 241 4.55 3.94 -5.31
N ARG A 242 4.59 2.81 -6.04
CA ARG A 242 4.83 2.82 -7.48
C ARG A 242 3.67 3.46 -8.24
N SER A 243 2.43 3.09 -7.93
CA SER A 243 1.21 3.65 -8.55
C SER A 243 1.16 5.18 -8.38
N LEU A 244 1.46 5.67 -7.17
CA LEU A 244 1.55 7.11 -6.88
C LEU A 244 2.65 7.84 -7.66
N ARG A 245 3.74 7.15 -8.05
CA ARG A 245 4.78 7.72 -8.92
C ARG A 245 4.36 7.74 -10.39
N MET A 246 3.51 6.82 -10.84
CA MET A 246 3.06 6.74 -12.24
C MET A 246 2.07 7.84 -12.64
N VAL A 247 1.27 8.30 -11.69
CA VAL A 247 0.35 9.43 -11.89
C VAL A 247 1.12 10.76 -12.03
N ARG A 248 2.34 10.83 -11.49
CA ARG A 248 3.11 12.07 -11.38
C ARG A 248 3.95 12.36 -12.63
N PRO A 249 3.77 13.54 -13.27
CA PRO A 249 4.59 13.91 -14.43
C PRO A 249 6.04 14.26 -14.11
N ASP A 250 6.34 14.60 -12.85
CA ASP A 250 7.65 15.03 -12.37
C ASP A 250 8.56 13.85 -11.98
N LYS A 251 8.03 12.62 -11.95
CA LYS A 251 8.78 11.43 -11.53
C LYS A 251 8.92 10.42 -12.66
N VAL A 252 10.14 9.89 -12.78
CA VAL A 252 10.43 8.78 -13.69
C VAL A 252 9.80 7.51 -13.14
N ASN A 253 9.30 6.68 -14.05
CA ASN A 253 8.61 5.45 -13.71
C ASN A 253 9.58 4.41 -13.10
N MET A 254 9.28 3.89 -11.92
CA MET A 254 10.19 3.09 -11.09
C MET A 254 10.64 1.81 -11.80
N HIS A 255 11.93 1.50 -11.81
CA HIS A 255 12.44 0.30 -12.48
C HIS A 255 12.11 -0.99 -11.69
N PRO A 256 12.14 -2.18 -12.34
CA PRO A 256 11.86 -3.45 -11.66
C PRO A 256 12.79 -3.73 -10.47
N HIS A 257 14.08 -3.44 -10.61
CA HIS A 257 15.05 -3.64 -9.54
C HIS A 257 14.81 -2.68 -8.36
N GLU A 258 14.41 -1.43 -8.61
CA GLU A 258 14.01 -0.48 -7.58
C GLU A 258 12.77 -0.97 -6.82
N SER A 259 11.83 -1.61 -7.54
CA SER A 259 10.64 -2.21 -6.93
C SER A 259 10.99 -3.37 -5.99
N VAL A 260 11.94 -4.22 -6.37
CA VAL A 260 12.43 -5.31 -5.51
C VAL A 260 13.17 -4.75 -4.30
N LEU A 261 14.04 -3.75 -4.50
CA LEU A 261 14.78 -3.12 -3.40
C LEU A 261 13.83 -2.46 -2.39
N GLN A 262 12.80 -1.78 -2.89
CA GLN A 262 11.74 -1.21 -2.07
C GLN A 262 10.98 -2.28 -1.29
N LEU A 263 10.65 -3.42 -1.92
CA LEU A 263 9.99 -4.51 -1.24
C LEU A 263 10.83 -5.07 -0.09
N ILE A 264 12.13 -5.29 -0.31
CA ILE A 264 13.05 -5.79 0.73
C ILE A 264 13.19 -4.78 1.87
N TRP A 265 13.30 -3.49 1.55
CA TRP A 265 13.29 -2.42 2.54
C TRP A 265 12.02 -2.46 3.40
N ARG A 266 10.84 -2.50 2.76
CA ARG A 266 9.55 -2.53 3.47
C ARG A 266 9.40 -3.80 4.29
N PHE A 267 9.71 -4.95 3.72
CA PHE A 267 9.69 -6.22 4.44
C PHE A 267 10.54 -6.17 5.72
N SER A 268 11.78 -5.69 5.62
CA SER A 268 12.70 -5.67 6.76
C SER A 268 12.25 -4.72 7.88
N THR A 269 11.79 -3.51 7.53
CA THR A 269 11.32 -2.53 8.53
C THR A 269 10.00 -2.96 9.17
N VAL A 270 9.04 -3.41 8.37
CA VAL A 270 7.72 -3.84 8.83
C VAL A 270 7.82 -5.12 9.68
N ALA A 271 8.62 -6.10 9.27
CA ALA A 271 8.89 -7.31 10.05
C ALA A 271 9.45 -6.98 11.44
N SER A 272 10.43 -6.09 11.50
CA SER A 272 11.03 -5.65 12.77
C SER A 272 10.00 -5.02 13.70
N ARG A 273 9.14 -4.13 13.16
CA ARG A 273 8.08 -3.48 13.93
C ARG A 273 7.04 -4.47 14.45
N PHE A 274 6.62 -5.43 13.64
CA PHE A 274 5.69 -6.47 14.07
C PHE A 274 6.28 -7.36 15.17
N ILE A 275 7.56 -7.74 15.07
CA ILE A 275 8.23 -8.49 16.15
C ILE A 275 8.17 -7.73 17.47
N VAL A 276 8.49 -6.42 17.45
CA VAL A 276 8.42 -5.57 18.66
C VAL A 276 7.01 -5.53 19.23
N ILE A 277 5.99 -5.29 18.39
CA ILE A 277 4.59 -5.19 18.84
C ILE A 277 4.10 -6.53 19.40
N VAL A 278 4.30 -7.63 18.67
CA VAL A 278 3.87 -8.98 19.07
C VAL A 278 4.50 -9.38 20.39
N LEU A 279 5.82 -9.19 20.56
CA LEU A 279 6.51 -9.51 21.81
C LEU A 279 6.05 -8.60 22.95
N SER A 280 5.73 -7.33 22.66
CA SER A 280 5.19 -6.40 23.65
C SER A 280 3.81 -6.82 24.14
N VAL A 281 2.92 -7.20 23.24
CA VAL A 281 1.57 -7.70 23.56
C VAL A 281 1.67 -9.01 24.34
N SER A 282 2.50 -9.95 23.90
CA SER A 282 2.71 -11.24 24.56
C SER A 282 3.29 -11.11 25.98
N SER A 283 4.16 -10.12 26.20
CA SER A 283 4.85 -9.94 27.48
C SER A 283 4.10 -9.08 28.50
N TYR A 284 3.39 -8.05 28.02
CA TYR A 284 2.81 -7.02 28.88
C TYR A 284 1.29 -6.85 28.70
N GLU A 285 0.67 -7.65 27.85
CA GLU A 285 -0.77 -7.67 27.58
C GLU A 285 -1.32 -6.25 27.33
N PHE A 286 -2.34 -5.83 28.08
CA PHE A 286 -2.98 -4.52 27.94
C PHE A 286 -2.09 -3.33 28.28
N LYS A 287 -0.95 -3.52 28.97
CA LYS A 287 -0.03 -2.42 29.33
C LYS A 287 0.70 -1.85 28.11
N VAL A 288 0.63 -2.51 26.95
CA VAL A 288 1.15 -2.00 25.66
C VAL A 288 0.26 -0.94 25.01
N VAL A 289 -1.00 -0.80 25.45
CA VAL A 289 -1.93 0.16 24.83
C VAL A 289 -1.46 1.62 25.00
N PRO A 290 -1.06 2.10 26.20
CA PRO A 290 -0.55 3.46 26.36
C PRO A 290 0.65 3.82 25.45
N PRO A 291 1.73 3.01 25.33
CA PRO A 291 2.83 3.34 24.43
C PRO A 291 2.41 3.32 22.94
N LEU A 292 1.48 2.46 22.52
CA LEU A 292 0.94 2.50 21.16
C LEU A 292 0.13 3.77 20.89
N VAL A 293 -0.70 4.20 21.85
CA VAL A 293 -1.43 5.48 21.75
C VAL A 293 -0.45 6.65 21.71
N LEU A 294 0.60 6.63 22.53
CA LEU A 294 1.63 7.66 22.51
C LEU A 294 2.33 7.72 21.14
N HIS A 295 2.71 6.57 20.59
CA HIS A 295 3.29 6.48 19.25
C HIS A 295 2.35 7.08 18.20
N PHE A 296 1.06 6.73 18.25
CA PHE A 296 0.05 7.28 17.35
C PHE A 296 -0.03 8.81 17.43
N LEU A 297 -0.03 9.39 18.64
CA LEU A 297 -0.04 10.84 18.85
C LEU A 297 1.25 11.50 18.33
N VAL A 298 2.42 10.91 18.56
CA VAL A 298 3.71 11.38 18.03
C VAL A 298 3.70 11.33 16.51
N SER A 299 3.17 10.27 15.91
CA SER A 299 3.02 10.13 14.46
C SER A 299 2.06 11.17 13.88
N MET A 300 0.93 11.47 14.52
CA MET A 300 0.08 12.59 14.12
C MET A 300 0.82 13.94 14.15
N ALA A 301 1.60 14.20 15.20
CA ALA A 301 2.38 15.43 15.31
C ALA A 301 3.46 15.51 14.23
N HIS A 302 4.16 14.41 13.96
CA HIS A 302 5.13 14.28 12.87
C HIS A 302 4.49 14.58 11.51
N ILE A 303 3.31 13.99 11.22
CA ILE A 303 2.61 14.18 9.96
C ILE A 303 2.19 15.65 9.80
N LYS A 304 1.59 16.26 10.83
CA LYS A 304 1.18 17.68 10.77
C LYS A 304 2.37 18.62 10.60
N ALA A 305 3.52 18.32 11.22
CA ALA A 305 4.70 19.17 11.15
C ALA A 305 5.48 19.04 9.84
N LEU A 306 5.62 17.82 9.31
CA LEU A 306 6.53 17.53 8.19
C LEU A 306 5.82 17.10 6.90
N GLN A 307 4.55 16.71 6.97
CA GLN A 307 3.73 16.15 5.88
C GLN A 307 2.35 16.83 5.77
N ALA A 308 2.27 18.14 6.01
CA ALA A 308 1.00 18.87 5.88
C ALA A 308 0.38 18.67 4.47
N LEU A 309 -0.89 18.24 4.45
CA LEU A 309 -1.66 17.98 3.24
C LEU A 309 -2.45 19.24 2.89
N ASN A 310 -2.13 19.90 1.78
CA ASN A 310 -2.84 21.11 1.35
C ASN A 310 -4.13 20.74 0.60
N ILE A 311 -5.16 20.30 1.32
CA ILE A 311 -6.45 19.88 0.76
C ILE A 311 -7.53 20.94 1.09
N PRO A 312 -8.41 21.32 0.15
CA PRO A 312 -9.40 22.38 0.39
C PRO A 312 -10.46 22.02 1.44
N SER A 313 -10.72 20.73 1.67
CA SER A 313 -11.66 20.26 2.69
C SER A 313 -10.94 19.86 3.97
N ARG A 314 -11.16 20.63 5.03
CA ARG A 314 -10.55 20.40 6.36
C ARG A 314 -10.93 19.04 6.95
N GLY A 315 -12.18 18.60 6.80
CA GLY A 315 -12.62 17.30 7.30
C GLY A 315 -11.93 16.12 6.60
N LEU A 316 -11.68 16.25 5.29
CA LEU A 316 -10.94 15.24 4.53
C LEU A 316 -9.45 15.23 4.89
N GLU A 317 -8.85 16.41 5.08
CA GLU A 317 -7.46 16.55 5.52
C GLU A 317 -7.22 15.89 6.90
N GLU A 318 -8.10 16.18 7.87
CA GLU A 318 -8.03 15.61 9.22
C GLU A 318 -8.25 14.09 9.18
N GLY A 319 -9.21 13.60 8.38
CA GLY A 319 -9.46 12.17 8.20
C GLY A 319 -8.29 11.42 7.58
N LEU A 320 -7.68 11.96 6.52
CA LEU A 320 -6.50 11.36 5.89
C LEU A 320 -5.28 11.38 6.82
N THR A 321 -5.13 12.44 7.61
CA THR A 321 -4.08 12.52 8.64
C THR A 321 -4.25 11.45 9.71
N LEU A 322 -5.49 11.21 10.17
CA LEU A 322 -5.81 10.16 11.14
C LEU A 322 -5.48 8.76 10.60
N ILE A 323 -5.92 8.49 9.37
CA ILE A 323 -5.64 7.23 8.66
C ILE A 323 -4.12 7.04 8.50
N ASN A 324 -3.41 8.10 8.08
CA ASN A 324 -1.96 8.04 7.93
C ASN A 324 -1.25 7.78 9.27
N ALA A 325 -1.72 8.38 10.36
CA ALA A 325 -1.16 8.14 11.69
C ALA A 325 -1.38 6.69 12.16
N ALA A 326 -2.53 6.10 11.82
CA ALA A 326 -2.80 4.69 12.10
C ALA A 326 -1.83 3.77 11.33
N ILE A 327 -1.60 4.05 10.04
CA ILE A 327 -0.62 3.34 9.22
C ILE A 327 0.80 3.51 9.78
N HIS A 328 1.17 4.73 10.19
CA HIS A 328 2.45 5.07 10.80
C HIS A 328 2.75 4.28 12.08
N THR A 329 1.72 3.73 12.74
CA THR A 329 1.90 2.87 13.92
C THR A 329 2.62 1.56 13.56
N PHE A 330 2.42 1.08 12.33
CA PHE A 330 3.01 -0.14 11.80
C PHE A 330 4.19 0.14 10.85
N THR A 331 4.11 1.20 10.06
CA THR A 331 5.17 1.54 9.11
C THR A 331 5.12 3.00 8.70
N PRO A 332 6.26 3.70 8.58
CA PRO A 332 6.24 5.08 8.14
C PRO A 332 5.77 5.18 6.70
N PHE A 333 4.74 6.00 6.44
CA PHE A 333 4.17 6.17 5.12
C PHE A 333 4.03 7.65 4.76
N ASN A 334 4.74 8.08 3.71
CA ASN A 334 4.72 9.46 3.30
C ASN A 334 3.62 9.73 2.26
N MET A 335 2.56 10.44 2.67
CA MET A 335 1.51 10.92 1.77
C MET A 335 1.81 12.28 1.13
N ALA A 336 2.62 13.12 1.78
CA ALA A 336 2.85 14.49 1.33
C ALA A 336 3.93 14.61 0.25
N ASP A 337 3.83 15.67 -0.56
CA ASP A 337 4.82 16.00 -1.59
C ASP A 337 6.07 16.63 -0.99
N GLY A 338 7.22 16.45 -1.65
CA GLY A 338 8.49 17.08 -1.25
C GLY A 338 9.59 16.09 -0.83
N PRO A 339 10.67 16.61 -0.21
CA PRO A 339 11.82 15.80 0.19
C PRO A 339 11.43 14.79 1.28
N THR A 340 11.67 13.51 1.01
CA THR A 340 11.22 12.41 1.85
C THR A 340 12.27 11.95 2.87
N ARG A 341 13.57 12.27 2.65
CA ARG A 341 14.69 11.82 3.50
C ARG A 341 14.50 12.13 4.98
N TRP A 342 14.28 13.40 5.30
CA TRP A 342 14.12 13.86 6.69
C TRP A 342 12.84 13.33 7.34
N ARG A 343 11.78 13.14 6.56
CA ARG A 343 10.51 12.58 7.03
C ARG A 343 10.68 11.13 7.46
N TYR A 344 11.27 10.29 6.61
CA TYR A 344 11.59 8.91 6.95
C TYR A 344 12.62 8.81 8.08
N ALA A 345 13.66 9.64 8.07
CA ALA A 345 14.66 9.65 9.14
C ALA A 345 14.04 9.94 10.51
N ALA A 346 13.17 10.96 10.62
CA ALA A 346 12.49 11.27 11.87
C ALA A 346 11.54 10.15 12.32
N ALA A 347 10.74 9.58 11.40
CA ALA A 347 9.84 8.48 11.74
C ALA A 347 10.59 7.21 12.19
N TYR A 348 11.64 6.80 11.47
CA TYR A 348 12.46 5.64 11.88
C TYR A 348 13.24 5.90 13.17
N THR A 349 13.60 7.16 13.47
CA THR A 349 14.24 7.48 14.76
C THR A 349 13.29 7.23 15.92
N VAL A 350 12.01 7.60 15.79
CA VAL A 350 10.99 7.30 16.81
C VAL A 350 10.82 5.79 16.98
N GLU A 351 10.69 5.03 15.88
CA GLU A 351 10.57 3.57 15.94
C GLU A 351 11.80 2.90 16.57
N ALA A 352 13.00 3.39 16.26
CA ALA A 352 14.24 2.87 16.83
C ALA A 352 14.30 3.10 18.35
N ILE A 353 13.95 4.31 18.81
CA ILE A 353 13.91 4.64 20.24
C ILE A 353 12.92 3.72 20.96
N GLU A 354 11.72 3.55 20.42
CA GLU A 354 10.71 2.67 21.00
C GLU A 354 11.17 1.21 21.07
N ALA A 355 11.77 0.68 19.99
CA ALA A 355 12.28 -0.68 19.97
C ALA A 355 13.40 -0.89 21.01
N ILE A 356 14.34 0.06 21.11
CA ILE A 356 15.41 0.02 22.11
C ILE A 356 14.83 0.08 23.53
N LEU A 357 13.89 0.98 23.80
CA LEU A 357 13.22 1.07 25.10
C LEU A 357 12.48 -0.23 25.44
N PHE A 358 11.72 -0.78 24.50
CA PHE A 358 11.04 -2.06 24.71
C PHE A 358 12.02 -3.19 25.03
N PHE A 359 13.03 -3.41 24.19
CA PHE A 359 13.99 -4.49 24.39
C PHE A 359 14.82 -4.30 25.67
N THR A 360 15.17 -3.08 26.06
CA THR A 360 15.87 -2.84 27.32
C THR A 360 15.03 -3.19 28.55
N PHE A 361 13.74 -2.82 28.57
CA PHE A 361 12.83 -3.25 29.63
C PHE A 361 12.61 -4.76 29.62
N TRP A 362 12.38 -5.36 28.45
CA TRP A 362 12.13 -6.79 28.27
C TRP A 362 13.31 -7.67 28.70
N MET A 363 14.55 -7.20 28.48
CA MET A 363 15.77 -7.88 28.90
C MET A 363 16.05 -7.72 30.39
N ARG A 364 15.60 -6.63 31.02
CA ARG A 364 15.77 -6.39 32.47
C ARG A 364 14.73 -7.13 33.30
N ASP A 365 13.57 -7.39 32.72
CA ASP A 365 12.49 -8.10 33.40
C ASP A 365 12.74 -9.61 33.46
N ASN A 366 13.11 -10.08 34.65
CA ASN A 366 13.37 -11.48 34.95
C ASN A 366 12.10 -12.32 35.10
N SER A 367 10.92 -11.70 35.21
CA SER A 367 9.65 -12.43 35.32
C SER A 367 9.23 -13.07 33.99
N ILE A 368 9.63 -12.46 32.88
CA ILE A 368 9.32 -12.94 31.54
C ILE A 368 10.39 -13.96 31.16
N GLN A 369 10.01 -15.22 30.92
CA GLN A 369 10.94 -16.27 30.49
C GLN A 369 10.61 -16.75 29.08
N PHE A 370 10.72 -15.86 28.10
CA PHE A 370 10.55 -16.21 26.69
C PHE A 370 11.80 -16.96 26.18
N PRO A 371 11.67 -18.06 25.40
CA PRO A 371 12.83 -18.73 24.86
C PRO A 371 13.54 -17.84 23.82
N TYR A 372 14.87 -17.89 23.79
CA TYR A 372 15.69 -17.14 22.81
C TYR A 372 15.42 -15.61 22.77
N LYS A 373 15.22 -14.97 23.94
CA LYS A 373 15.03 -13.51 24.04
C LYS A 373 16.07 -12.71 23.27
N LYS A 374 17.36 -13.10 23.38
CA LYS A 374 18.48 -12.36 22.77
C LYS A 374 18.41 -12.46 21.25
N GLU A 375 18.13 -13.65 20.74
CA GLU A 375 18.07 -13.95 19.32
C GLU A 375 16.89 -13.23 18.66
N ALA A 376 15.73 -13.17 19.34
CA ALA A 376 14.58 -12.40 18.86
C ALA A 376 14.88 -10.89 18.78
N ALA A 377 15.54 -10.32 19.79
CA ALA A 377 15.96 -8.92 19.79
C ALA A 377 17.01 -8.64 18.71
N VAL A 378 17.99 -9.53 18.54
CA VAL A 378 19.01 -9.42 17.48
C VAL A 378 18.38 -9.51 16.09
N LEU A 379 17.46 -10.45 15.87
CA LEU A 379 16.74 -10.57 14.60
C LEU A 379 15.97 -9.29 14.26
N SER A 380 15.19 -8.77 15.21
CA SER A 380 14.44 -7.51 15.04
C SER A 380 15.38 -6.33 14.75
N GLY A 381 16.50 -6.22 15.47
CA GLY A 381 17.50 -5.18 15.26
C GLY A 381 18.19 -5.26 13.89
N VAL A 382 18.61 -6.46 13.48
CA VAL A 382 19.24 -6.70 12.16
C VAL A 382 18.27 -6.35 11.03
N LEU A 383 17.01 -6.79 11.12
CA LEU A 383 15.98 -6.44 10.15
C LEU A 383 15.77 -4.92 10.06
N PHE A 384 15.72 -4.23 11.22
CA PHE A 384 15.57 -2.78 11.25
C PHE A 384 16.75 -2.05 10.59
N VAL A 385 17.99 -2.46 10.89
CA VAL A 385 19.21 -1.87 10.31
C VAL A 385 19.28 -2.10 8.80
N ILE A 386 19.02 -3.33 8.34
CA ILE A 386 18.98 -3.64 6.90
C ILE A 386 17.93 -2.78 6.21
N GLY A 387 16.73 -2.70 6.78
CA GLY A 387 15.63 -1.92 6.23
C GLY A 387 15.96 -0.43 6.13
N THR A 388 16.44 0.18 7.22
CA THR A 388 16.80 1.61 7.23
C THR A 388 17.99 1.93 6.32
N TYR A 389 18.97 1.03 6.18
CA TYR A 389 20.07 1.17 5.22
C TYR A 389 19.56 1.18 3.77
N LEU A 390 18.71 0.22 3.41
CA LEU A 390 18.10 0.17 2.07
C LEU A 390 17.21 1.39 1.80
N SER A 391 16.51 1.90 2.82
CA SER A 391 15.77 3.16 2.75
C SER A 391 16.65 4.32 2.31
N MET A 392 17.85 4.45 2.86
CA MET A 392 18.76 5.55 2.54
C MET A 392 19.33 5.47 1.13
N ILE A 393 19.48 4.25 0.59
CA ILE A 393 19.94 4.04 -0.79
C ILE A 393 18.83 4.40 -1.79
N HIS A 394 17.58 4.06 -1.47
CA HIS A 394 16.45 4.20 -2.39
C HIS A 394 15.80 5.60 -2.39
N ILE A 395 15.97 6.38 -1.31
CA ILE A 395 15.41 7.74 -1.17
C ILE A 395 16.39 8.82 -1.65
#